data_AF-A0A0C9VSU8-F1
#
_entry.id   AF-A0A0C9VSU8-F1
#
_cell.length_a   1.000
_cell.length_b   1.000
_cell.length_c   1.000
_cell.angle_alpha   90.00
_cell.angle_beta   90.00
_cell.angle_gamma   90.00
#
_symmetry.space_group_name_H-M   'P 1'
#
loop_
_entity.id
_entity.type
_entity.pdbx_description
1 polymer ?
#
loop_
_entity_poly.entity_id
_entity_poly.type
_entity_poly.pdbx_seq_one_letter_code
_entity_poly.pdbx_strand_id
1 'polypeptide(L)'
;DFPPTPPSEHLRSKIISSFCDDISVFRIEKAGCGICGQLKSKCDLEPLDEIDSKLLSVLDRPGLALTRVPRTICAVRVSEKTGPILDRSCSGVCSVCSHSLKMGKVPRLALANGLWIGEVPQVLKQLNFIEKLLVSRVHHNRCVVKVSSSGSHKLMGNVISFKHPTHKVYSTLPPPVMILMMLLLLFLLAPISQPVLITSGSPC
;
A
#
# COMPACT_ATOMS: atom_id res chain seq x y z
N ASP A 1 13.62 46.95 11.65
CA ASP A 1 12.75 47.64 10.68
C ASP A 1 11.81 46.67 10.00
N PHE A 2 10.53 46.98 10.07
CA PHE A 2 9.44 46.24 9.41
C PHE A 2 8.57 47.26 8.66
N PRO A 3 8.12 46.95 7.44
CA PRO A 3 8.36 45.71 6.70
C PRO A 3 9.74 45.62 6.06
N PRO A 4 10.22 44.40 5.75
CA PRO A 4 11.45 44.22 4.98
C PRO A 4 11.31 44.85 3.60
N THR A 5 12.43 45.32 3.06
CA THR A 5 12.50 45.84 1.69
C THR A 5 12.10 44.76 0.68
N PRO A 6 11.37 45.14 -0.39
CA PRO A 6 10.93 44.19 -1.40
C PRO A 6 12.11 43.51 -2.09
N PRO A 7 11.99 42.22 -2.46
CA PRO A 7 13.03 41.52 -3.20
C PRO A 7 13.21 42.12 -4.59
N SER A 8 14.44 42.05 -5.11
CA SER A 8 14.78 42.52 -6.45
C SER A 8 13.99 41.80 -7.54
N GLU A 9 13.79 42.46 -8.67
CA GLU A 9 13.06 41.90 -9.81
C GLU A 9 13.68 40.58 -10.31
N HIS A 10 15.01 40.52 -10.37
CA HIS A 10 15.73 39.30 -10.72
C HIS A 10 15.43 38.15 -9.76
N LEU A 11 15.41 38.41 -8.45
CA LEU A 11 15.10 37.39 -7.45
C LEU A 11 13.65 36.93 -7.57
N ARG A 12 12.71 37.84 -7.81
CA ARG A 12 11.30 37.50 -8.05
C ARG A 12 11.14 36.59 -9.27
N SER A 13 11.75 36.95 -10.39
CA SER A 13 11.70 36.14 -11.62
C SER A 13 12.32 34.76 -11.42
N LYS A 14 13.44 34.66 -10.70
CA LYS A 14 14.09 33.39 -10.37
C LYS A 14 13.23 32.50 -9.48
N ILE A 15 12.55 33.08 -8.49
CA ILE A 15 11.61 32.36 -7.61
C ILE A 15 10.46 31.81 -8.44
N ILE A 16 9.85 32.63 -9.30
CA ILE A 16 8.73 32.22 -10.15
C ILE A 16 9.18 31.12 -11.11
N SER A 17 10.31 31.29 -11.81
CA SER A 17 10.79 30.29 -12.77
C SER A 17 11.13 28.96 -12.10
N SER A 18 11.86 29.00 -10.97
CA SER A 18 12.23 27.79 -10.23
C SER A 18 10.99 27.07 -9.71
N PHE A 19 10.01 27.81 -9.21
CA PHE A 19 8.73 27.24 -8.80
C PHE A 19 8.03 26.56 -9.98
N CYS A 20 7.85 27.26 -11.11
CA CYS A 20 7.26 26.71 -12.32
C CYS A 20 7.97 25.43 -12.82
N ASP A 21 9.30 25.40 -12.75
CA ASP A 21 10.11 24.24 -13.11
C ASP A 21 9.86 23.07 -12.15
N ASP A 22 9.84 23.33 -10.84
CA ASP A 22 9.59 22.32 -9.80
C ASP A 22 8.17 21.77 -9.82
N ILE A 23 7.19 22.58 -10.22
CA ILE A 23 5.79 22.16 -10.38
C ILE A 23 5.45 21.73 -11.82
N SER A 24 6.45 21.59 -12.69
CA SER A 24 6.22 21.06 -14.02
C SER A 24 5.63 19.65 -13.95
N VAL A 25 4.72 19.33 -14.87
CA VAL A 25 4.04 18.00 -14.92
C VAL A 25 5.05 16.88 -14.88
N PHE A 26 6.19 17.04 -15.56
CA PHE A 26 7.28 16.07 -15.59
C PHE A 26 7.81 15.74 -14.19
N ARG A 27 8.05 16.74 -13.33
CA ARG A 27 8.60 16.54 -11.97
C ARG A 27 7.57 16.06 -10.95
N ILE A 28 6.30 16.41 -11.17
CA ILE A 28 5.20 15.99 -10.30
C ILE A 28 4.74 14.56 -10.63
N GLU A 29 4.77 14.16 -11.91
CA GLU A 29 4.29 12.85 -12.34
C GLU A 29 5.06 11.76 -11.60
N LYS A 30 4.30 10.86 -10.97
CA LYS A 30 4.86 9.75 -10.23
C LYS A 30 4.56 8.43 -10.91
N ALA A 31 5.51 7.52 -10.84
CA ALA A 31 5.36 6.16 -11.33
C ALA A 31 5.91 5.16 -10.29
N GLY A 32 5.42 3.92 -10.37
CA GLY A 32 5.84 2.85 -9.48
C GLY A 32 7.22 2.31 -9.86
N CYS A 33 8.01 1.92 -8.87
CA CYS A 33 9.23 1.16 -9.10
C CYS A 33 8.92 -0.34 -9.20
N GLY A 34 9.34 -1.00 -10.27
CA GLY A 34 9.11 -2.44 -10.49
C GLY A 34 9.80 -3.36 -9.49
N ILE A 35 10.81 -2.88 -8.75
CA ILE A 35 11.54 -3.71 -7.78
C ILE A 35 10.97 -3.60 -6.38
N CYS A 36 10.64 -2.39 -5.90
CA CYS A 36 10.17 -2.15 -4.54
C CYS A 36 8.69 -1.75 -4.43
N GLY A 37 7.99 -1.56 -5.55
CA GLY A 37 6.59 -1.14 -5.59
C GLY A 37 6.32 0.29 -5.10
N GLN A 38 7.35 1.05 -4.70
CA GLN A 38 7.15 2.41 -4.20
C GLN A 38 6.88 3.39 -5.33
N LEU A 39 6.00 4.35 -5.06
CA LEU A 39 5.73 5.49 -5.93
C LEU A 39 6.89 6.49 -5.83
N LYS A 40 7.52 6.80 -6.97
CA LYS A 40 8.67 7.72 -7.10
C LYS A 40 8.41 8.75 -8.18
N SER A 41 9.18 9.85 -8.20
CA SER A 41 9.11 10.77 -9.33
C SER A 41 9.53 10.02 -10.60
N LYS A 42 8.77 10.21 -11.67
CA LYS A 42 9.03 9.53 -12.95
C LYS A 42 10.39 9.89 -13.53
N CYS A 43 10.87 11.10 -13.28
CA CYS A 43 12.20 11.56 -13.69
C CYS A 43 13.35 10.80 -13.02
N ASP A 44 13.12 10.23 -11.85
CA ASP A 44 14.13 9.54 -11.03
C ASP A 44 14.17 8.02 -11.29
N LEU A 45 13.41 7.55 -12.28
CA LEU A 45 13.31 6.14 -12.63
C LEU A 45 14.16 5.82 -13.86
N GLU A 46 15.06 4.85 -13.73
CA GLU A 46 15.72 4.21 -14.86
C GLU A 46 14.73 3.23 -15.51
N PRO A 47 14.69 3.09 -16.85
CA PRO A 47 13.82 2.12 -17.50
C PRO A 47 14.13 0.69 -17.04
N LEU A 48 13.10 -0.06 -16.65
CA LEU A 48 13.25 -1.43 -16.14
C LEU A 48 13.80 -2.38 -17.21
N ASP A 49 13.44 -2.17 -18.48
CA ASP A 49 13.89 -2.98 -19.61
C ASP A 49 15.39 -2.79 -19.92
N GLU A 50 15.99 -1.69 -19.47
CA GLU A 50 17.42 -1.40 -19.62
C GLU A 50 18.28 -2.04 -18.52
N ILE A 51 17.66 -2.57 -17.45
CA ILE A 51 18.39 -3.25 -16.38
C ILE A 51 18.80 -4.66 -16.84
N ASP A 52 20.10 -4.95 -16.78
CA ASP A 52 20.64 -6.26 -17.15
C ASP A 52 19.94 -7.39 -16.37
N SER A 53 19.43 -8.38 -17.12
CA SER A 53 18.86 -9.63 -16.62
C SER A 53 19.71 -10.33 -15.55
N LYS A 54 21.05 -10.25 -15.65
CA LYS A 54 21.97 -10.80 -14.64
C LYS A 54 21.84 -10.10 -13.30
N LEU A 55 21.65 -8.78 -13.30
CA LEU A 55 21.41 -8.01 -12.07
C LEU A 55 20.05 -8.36 -11.47
N LEU A 56 19.03 -8.60 -12.30
CA LEU A 56 17.70 -8.99 -11.83
C LEU A 56 17.69 -10.37 -11.17
N SER A 57 18.60 -11.28 -11.55
CA SER A 57 18.68 -12.63 -10.98
C SER A 57 18.84 -12.67 -9.45
N VAL A 58 19.38 -11.61 -8.85
CA VAL A 58 19.49 -11.47 -7.37
C VAL A 58 18.12 -11.46 -6.68
N LEU A 59 17.06 -11.14 -7.42
CA LEU A 59 15.67 -11.09 -6.95
C LEU A 59 14.96 -12.43 -7.09
N ASP A 60 15.62 -13.46 -7.63
CA ASP A 60 15.09 -14.82 -7.65
C ASP A 60 15.17 -15.42 -6.24
N ARG A 61 14.07 -16.05 -5.81
CA ARG A 61 13.86 -16.55 -4.45
C ARG A 61 13.12 -17.90 -4.49
N PRO A 62 13.67 -18.91 -5.16
CA PRO A 62 12.98 -20.19 -5.32
C PRO A 62 12.86 -20.91 -3.98
N GLY A 63 11.70 -21.50 -3.71
CA GLY A 63 11.46 -22.36 -2.54
C GLY A 63 11.19 -21.61 -1.24
N LEU A 64 11.03 -20.28 -1.28
CA LEU A 64 10.70 -19.47 -0.11
C LEU A 64 9.20 -19.15 0.02
N ALA A 65 8.36 -19.67 -0.86
CA ALA A 65 6.90 -19.48 -0.89
C ALA A 65 6.46 -18.00 -0.90
N LEU A 66 7.30 -17.11 -1.43
CA LEU A 66 7.06 -15.66 -1.47
C LEU A 66 6.12 -15.26 -2.62
N THR A 67 5.97 -16.10 -3.62
CA THR A 67 5.04 -15.90 -4.73
C THR A 67 4.12 -17.10 -4.89
N ARG A 68 2.97 -16.88 -5.54
CA ARG A 68 2.02 -17.96 -5.86
C ARG A 68 1.46 -17.76 -7.26
N VAL A 69 1.38 -18.85 -8.02
CA VAL A 69 0.65 -18.86 -9.28
C VAL A 69 -0.86 -18.91 -8.96
N PRO A 70 -1.68 -18.09 -9.63
CA PRO A 70 -3.14 -18.16 -9.50
C PRO A 70 -3.65 -19.58 -9.79
N ARG A 71 -4.65 -20.03 -9.03
CA ARG A 71 -5.31 -21.32 -9.26
C ARG A 71 -6.79 -21.10 -9.50
N THR A 72 -7.31 -21.70 -10.56
CA THR A 72 -8.74 -21.66 -10.89
C THR A 72 -9.50 -22.82 -10.22
N ILE A 73 -8.78 -23.89 -9.82
CA ILE A 73 -9.37 -25.11 -9.28
C ILE A 73 -8.64 -25.50 -8.00
N CYS A 74 -9.39 -25.84 -6.95
CA CYS A 74 -8.83 -26.19 -5.63
C CYS A 74 -7.93 -27.43 -5.65
N ALA A 75 -8.15 -28.37 -6.59
CA ALA A 75 -7.37 -29.60 -6.74
C ALA A 75 -5.94 -29.37 -7.26
N VAL A 76 -5.67 -28.23 -7.90
CA VAL A 76 -4.33 -27.90 -8.42
C VAL A 76 -3.40 -27.60 -7.24
N ARG A 77 -2.19 -28.17 -7.23
CA ARG A 77 -1.20 -27.88 -6.18
C ARG A 77 -0.77 -26.42 -6.22
N VAL A 78 -0.47 -25.85 -5.05
CA VAL A 78 0.11 -24.51 -4.97
C VAL A 78 1.53 -24.56 -5.52
N SER A 79 1.85 -23.65 -6.45
CA SER A 79 3.18 -23.49 -7.03
C SER A 79 3.62 -22.03 -6.98
N GLU A 80 4.94 -21.81 -6.99
CA GLU A 80 5.58 -20.49 -7.00
C GLU A 80 5.77 -19.99 -8.44
N LYS A 81 5.78 -18.67 -8.64
CA LYS A 81 6.23 -18.08 -9.91
C LYS A 81 7.75 -18.22 -9.99
N THR A 82 8.25 -18.69 -11.13
CA THR A 82 9.69 -18.83 -11.40
C THR A 82 10.33 -17.52 -11.82
N GLY A 83 11.59 -17.31 -11.42
CA GLY A 83 12.40 -16.16 -11.83
C GLY A 83 12.27 -14.95 -10.88
N PRO A 84 12.85 -13.80 -11.26
CA PRO A 84 12.97 -12.66 -10.37
C PRO A 84 11.61 -12.07 -10.01
N ILE A 85 11.44 -11.74 -8.73
CA ILE A 85 10.19 -11.18 -8.18
C ILE A 85 10.17 -9.66 -8.40
N LEU A 86 9.40 -9.22 -9.40
CA LEU A 86 9.19 -7.81 -9.75
C LEU A 86 7.76 -7.53 -10.24
N ASP A 87 7.33 -6.28 -10.13
CA ASP A 87 6.09 -5.78 -10.72
C ASP A 87 6.30 -5.43 -12.19
N ARG A 88 5.81 -6.31 -13.07
CA ARG A 88 5.87 -6.16 -14.53
C ARG A 88 4.95 -5.06 -15.06
N SER A 89 4.03 -4.53 -14.25
CA SER A 89 3.18 -3.40 -14.65
C SER A 89 3.88 -2.05 -14.52
N CYS A 90 5.02 -2.00 -13.81
CA CYS A 90 5.85 -0.83 -13.68
C CYS A 90 6.97 -0.84 -14.73
N SER A 91 7.20 0.31 -15.37
CA SER A 91 8.26 0.48 -16.39
C SER A 91 9.58 1.01 -15.84
N GLY A 92 9.64 1.38 -14.55
CA GLY A 92 10.78 2.10 -13.98
C GLY A 92 11.41 1.44 -12.76
N VAL A 93 12.69 1.72 -12.53
CA VAL A 93 13.48 1.31 -11.37
C VAL A 93 14.07 2.53 -10.69
N CYS A 94 13.80 2.69 -9.40
CA CYS A 94 14.34 3.82 -8.66
C CYS A 94 15.84 3.68 -8.41
N SER A 95 16.54 4.80 -8.29
CA SER A 95 17.99 4.88 -8.04
C SER A 95 18.46 4.00 -6.88
N VAL A 96 17.70 3.94 -5.78
CA VAL A 96 18.01 3.09 -4.62
C VAL A 96 18.02 1.60 -4.98
N CYS A 97 17.04 1.15 -5.77
CA CYS A 97 16.97 -0.23 -6.20
C CYS A 97 18.05 -0.54 -7.23
N SER A 98 18.22 0.32 -8.24
CA SER A 98 19.26 0.19 -9.27
C SER A 98 20.65 0.08 -8.64
N HIS A 99 20.98 0.97 -7.69
CA HIS A 99 22.25 0.93 -6.96
C HIS A 99 22.44 -0.39 -6.19
N SER A 100 21.40 -0.88 -5.49
CA SER A 100 21.50 -2.14 -4.75
C SER A 100 21.72 -3.33 -5.69
N LEU A 101 21.02 -3.36 -6.83
CA LEU A 101 21.19 -4.40 -7.86
C LEU A 101 22.59 -4.39 -8.45
N LYS A 102 23.14 -3.22 -8.79
CA LYS A 102 24.52 -3.04 -9.27
C LYS A 102 25.56 -3.55 -8.26
N MET A 103 25.25 -3.52 -6.96
CA MET A 103 26.07 -4.08 -5.89
C MET A 103 25.82 -5.57 -5.62
N GLY A 104 24.98 -6.24 -6.41
CA GLY A 104 24.61 -7.65 -6.21
C GLY A 104 23.79 -7.89 -4.95
N LYS A 105 23.07 -6.88 -4.45
CA LYS A 105 22.26 -6.94 -3.21
C LYS A 105 20.78 -6.79 -3.52
N VAL A 106 19.95 -7.53 -2.77
CA VAL A 106 18.51 -7.31 -2.80
C VAL A 106 18.15 -6.04 -2.02
N PRO A 107 17.48 -5.04 -2.65
CA PRO A 107 17.04 -3.85 -1.94
C PRO A 107 16.17 -4.19 -0.73
N ARG A 108 16.29 -3.43 0.37
CA ARG A 108 15.54 -3.70 1.62
C ARG A 108 14.03 -3.81 1.42
N LEU A 109 13.46 -2.95 0.57
CA LEU A 109 12.03 -2.89 0.28
C LEU A 109 11.65 -3.61 -1.02
N ALA A 110 12.51 -4.50 -1.53
CA ALA A 110 12.20 -5.26 -2.73
C ALA A 110 10.97 -6.15 -2.51
N LEU A 111 10.16 -6.31 -3.56
CA LEU A 111 9.04 -7.26 -3.61
C LEU A 111 9.50 -8.69 -3.30
N ALA A 112 10.73 -9.01 -3.69
CA ALA A 112 11.43 -10.25 -3.38
C ALA A 112 11.67 -10.52 -1.87
N ASN A 113 11.43 -9.56 -0.98
CA ASN A 113 11.53 -9.75 0.49
C ASN A 113 10.17 -10.10 1.13
N GLY A 114 9.30 -10.82 0.41
CA GLY A 114 7.96 -11.19 0.90
C GLY A 114 6.96 -10.05 0.89
N LEU A 115 7.24 -8.97 0.13
CA LEU A 115 6.34 -7.84 -0.07
C LEU A 115 5.49 -8.00 -1.34
N TRP A 116 5.73 -9.05 -2.13
CA TRP A 116 4.94 -9.37 -3.31
C TRP A 116 3.58 -9.97 -2.94
N ILE A 117 2.51 -9.23 -3.26
CA ILE A 117 1.13 -9.68 -3.02
C ILE A 117 0.57 -10.45 -4.23
N GLY A 118 1.18 -10.27 -5.41
CA GLY A 118 0.67 -10.77 -6.68
C GLY A 118 -0.22 -9.77 -7.40
N GLU A 119 -0.58 -10.10 -8.63
CA GLU A 119 -1.52 -9.31 -9.41
C GLU A 119 -2.91 -9.42 -8.78
N VAL A 120 -3.55 -8.27 -8.59
CA VAL A 120 -4.93 -8.23 -8.11
C VAL A 120 -5.86 -8.69 -9.24
N PRO A 121 -6.61 -9.79 -9.08
CA PRO A 121 -7.56 -10.28 -10.08
C PRO A 121 -8.59 -9.21 -10.44
N GLN A 122 -9.06 -9.21 -11.69
CA GLN A 122 -10.02 -8.21 -12.18
C GLN A 122 -11.31 -8.16 -11.36
N VAL A 123 -11.81 -9.33 -10.94
CA VAL A 123 -12.98 -9.46 -10.06
C VAL A 123 -12.77 -8.70 -8.73
N LEU A 124 -11.55 -8.71 -8.18
CA LEU A 124 -11.24 -7.99 -6.94
C LEU A 124 -11.02 -6.49 -7.15
N LYS A 125 -10.58 -6.07 -8.35
CA LYS A 125 -10.41 -4.64 -8.70
C LYS A 125 -11.76 -3.91 -8.79
N GLN A 126 -12.80 -4.60 -9.25
CA GLN A 126 -14.12 -4.03 -9.49
C GLN A 126 -15.05 -4.03 -8.27
N LEU A 127 -14.57 -4.52 -7.11
CA LEU A 127 -15.40 -4.55 -5.91
C LEU A 127 -15.74 -3.14 -5.43
N ASN A 128 -17.03 -2.93 -5.14
CA ASN A 128 -17.50 -1.74 -4.45
C ASN A 128 -17.00 -1.74 -2.98
N PHE A 129 -17.18 -0.62 -2.28
CA PHE A 129 -16.68 -0.47 -0.91
C PHE A 129 -17.22 -1.57 0.04
N ILE A 130 -18.47 -1.95 -0.13
CA ILE A 130 -19.11 -3.00 0.68
C ILE A 130 -18.54 -4.37 0.38
N GLU A 131 -18.38 -4.72 -0.91
CA GLU A 131 -17.80 -5.98 -1.34
C GLU A 131 -16.35 -6.13 -0.87
N LYS A 132 -15.55 -5.05 -0.96
CA LYS A 132 -14.18 -5.01 -0.42
C LYS A 132 -14.16 -5.30 1.08
N LEU A 133 -15.11 -4.74 1.82
CA LEU A 133 -15.26 -4.98 3.24
C LEU A 133 -15.58 -6.48 3.48
N LEU A 134 -16.55 -7.04 2.77
CA LEU A 134 -16.99 -8.43 2.93
C LEU A 134 -15.93 -9.47 2.62
N VAL A 135 -15.10 -9.25 1.58
CA VAL A 135 -14.02 -10.19 1.23
C VAL A 135 -12.75 -9.96 2.05
N SER A 136 -12.68 -8.88 2.84
CA SER A 136 -11.52 -8.60 3.68
C SER A 136 -11.37 -9.66 4.76
N ARG A 137 -10.16 -10.18 4.92
CA ARG A 137 -9.84 -11.14 6.00
C ARG A 137 -9.80 -10.48 7.38
N VAL A 138 -9.55 -9.17 7.41
CA VAL A 138 -9.32 -8.39 8.63
C VAL A 138 -10.04 -7.06 8.50
N HIS A 139 -10.75 -6.65 9.55
CA HIS A 139 -11.32 -5.32 9.64
C HIS A 139 -10.53 -4.47 10.62
N HIS A 140 -10.23 -3.25 10.20
CA HIS A 140 -9.69 -2.22 11.06
C HIS A 140 -10.86 -1.32 11.47
N ASN A 141 -11.17 -1.26 12.77
CA ASN A 141 -12.08 -0.25 13.29
C ASN A 141 -11.31 1.08 13.33
N ARG A 142 -11.46 1.91 12.29
CA ARG A 142 -10.80 3.21 12.23
C ARG A 142 -11.50 4.17 13.20
N CYS A 143 -10.88 4.47 14.33
CA CYS A 143 -11.23 5.64 15.15
C CYS A 143 -10.35 6.80 14.71
N VAL A 144 -10.93 7.92 14.28
CA VAL A 144 -10.21 9.19 14.04
C VAL A 144 -10.94 10.26 14.81
N VAL A 145 -10.31 10.78 15.86
CA VAL A 145 -10.86 11.90 16.65
C VAL A 145 -10.16 13.17 16.20
N LYS A 146 -10.95 14.18 15.80
CA LYS A 146 -10.47 15.54 15.54
C LYS A 146 -10.45 16.28 16.87
N VAL A 147 -9.28 16.75 17.30
CA VAL A 147 -9.17 17.57 18.51
C VAL A 147 -9.45 19.02 18.13
N SER A 148 -10.63 19.52 18.52
CA SER A 148 -11.15 20.82 18.06
C SER A 148 -10.43 22.04 18.63
N SER A 149 -9.47 21.88 19.54
CA SER A 149 -8.89 22.98 20.33
C SER A 149 -7.46 23.40 19.95
N SER A 150 -6.75 22.71 19.05
CA SER A 150 -5.33 23.04 18.78
C SER A 150 -4.87 22.94 17.31
N GLY A 151 -5.78 22.70 16.37
CA GLY A 151 -5.43 22.59 14.94
C GLY A 151 -4.45 21.46 14.58
N SER A 152 -4.13 20.57 15.53
CA SER A 152 -3.14 19.49 15.37
C SER A 152 -3.82 18.13 15.30
N HIS A 153 -3.35 17.23 14.42
CA HIS A 153 -3.75 15.82 14.41
C HIS A 153 -2.83 15.01 15.31
N LYS A 154 -3.31 14.52 16.46
CA LYS A 154 -2.58 13.50 17.22
C LYS A 154 -3.53 12.45 17.76
N LEU A 155 -3.53 11.29 17.12
CA LEU A 155 -4.11 10.06 17.62
C LEU A 155 -3.00 9.01 17.58
N MET A 156 -2.55 8.57 18.76
CA MET A 156 -1.66 7.42 18.91
C MET A 156 -2.38 6.43 19.82
N GLY A 157 -2.87 5.35 19.24
CA GLY A 157 -3.62 4.31 19.94
C GLY A 157 -3.44 2.96 19.25
N ASN A 158 -3.70 1.88 19.98
CA ASN A 158 -3.55 0.53 19.46
C ASN A 158 -4.65 0.24 18.42
N VAL A 159 -4.24 -0.18 17.22
CA VAL A 159 -5.18 -0.69 16.21
C VAL A 159 -5.51 -2.13 16.60
N ILE A 160 -6.74 -2.36 17.07
CA ILE A 160 -7.24 -3.70 17.29
C ILE A 160 -7.88 -4.18 15.99
N SER A 161 -7.35 -5.26 15.45
CA SER A 161 -7.81 -5.89 14.22
C SER A 161 -8.52 -7.20 14.54
N PHE A 162 -9.79 -7.30 14.16
CA PHE A 162 -10.56 -8.53 14.33
C PHE A 162 -10.56 -9.34 13.04
N LYS A 163 -10.33 -10.65 13.15
CA LYS A 163 -10.41 -11.58 12.03
C LYS A 163 -11.87 -11.73 11.60
N HIS A 164 -12.16 -11.52 10.32
CA HIS A 164 -13.50 -11.73 9.80
C HIS A 164 -13.82 -13.23 9.76
N PRO A 165 -15.02 -13.69 10.17
CA PRO A 165 -15.44 -15.07 10.00
C PRO A 165 -15.85 -15.36 8.54
N THR A 166 -14.96 -15.05 7.58
CA THR A 166 -15.19 -15.18 6.13
C THR A 166 -15.75 -16.55 5.75
N HIS A 167 -15.28 -17.61 6.39
CA HIS A 167 -15.74 -18.98 6.14
C HIS A 167 -17.24 -19.21 6.39
N LYS A 168 -17.83 -18.54 7.39
CA LYS A 168 -19.27 -18.65 7.71
C LYS A 168 -20.16 -17.89 6.74
N VAL A 169 -19.63 -16.83 6.14
CA VAL A 169 -20.33 -16.00 5.14
C VAL A 169 -20.26 -16.66 3.77
N TYR A 170 -19.13 -17.30 3.46
CA TYR A 170 -18.87 -17.92 2.16
C TYR A 170 -19.77 -19.14 1.87
N SER A 171 -20.14 -19.90 2.91
CA SER A 171 -20.99 -21.09 2.79
C SER A 171 -22.47 -20.78 2.46
N THR A 172 -22.85 -19.51 2.43
CA THR A 172 -24.25 -19.07 2.36
C THR A 172 -24.49 -18.10 1.20
N LEU A 173 -23.70 -18.18 0.12
CA LEU A 173 -23.79 -17.25 -1.01
C LEU A 173 -24.89 -17.63 -2.02
N PRO A 174 -25.75 -16.67 -2.42
CA PRO A 174 -25.81 -15.28 -1.95
C PRO A 174 -26.45 -15.18 -0.55
N PRO A 175 -25.82 -14.52 0.44
CA PRO A 175 -26.43 -14.37 1.75
C PRO A 175 -27.67 -13.48 1.62
N PRO A 176 -28.75 -13.77 2.34
CA PRO A 176 -29.92 -12.90 2.40
C PRO A 176 -29.52 -11.45 2.70
N VAL A 177 -30.17 -10.48 2.03
CA VAL A 177 -29.89 -9.04 2.16
C VAL A 177 -29.89 -8.58 3.62
N MET A 178 -30.71 -9.20 4.47
CA MET A 178 -30.76 -8.94 5.91
C MET A 178 -29.45 -9.28 6.65
N ILE A 179 -28.77 -10.37 6.28
CA ILE A 179 -27.48 -10.76 6.85
C ILE A 179 -26.39 -9.81 6.36
N LEU A 180 -26.47 -9.39 5.09
CA LEU A 180 -25.57 -8.39 4.51
C LEU A 180 -25.70 -7.04 5.25
N MET A 181 -26.93 -6.60 5.47
CA MET A 181 -27.27 -5.40 6.24
C MET A 181 -26.79 -5.49 7.69
N MET A 182 -26.95 -6.65 8.35
CA MET A 182 -26.46 -6.87 9.71
C MET A 182 -24.93 -6.81 9.80
N LEU A 183 -24.21 -7.40 8.83
CA LEU A 183 -22.75 -7.33 8.75
C LEU A 183 -22.29 -5.89 8.50
N LEU A 184 -22.93 -5.19 7.56
CA LEU A 184 -22.73 -3.76 7.30
C LEU A 184 -22.97 -2.89 8.54
N LEU A 185 -24.04 -3.17 9.26
CA LEU A 185 -24.38 -2.50 10.51
C LEU A 185 -23.30 -2.74 11.57
N LEU A 186 -22.79 -3.97 11.69
CA LEU A 186 -21.66 -4.28 12.56
C LEU A 186 -20.41 -3.50 12.15
N PHE A 187 -20.13 -3.37 10.85
CA PHE A 187 -18.97 -2.60 10.38
C PHE A 187 -19.10 -1.09 10.55
N LEU A 188 -20.32 -0.55 10.45
CA LEU A 188 -20.60 0.88 10.56
C LEU A 188 -20.86 1.33 12.01
N LEU A 189 -21.39 0.46 12.88
CA LEU A 189 -21.69 0.76 14.28
C LEU A 189 -20.65 0.26 15.30
N ALA A 190 -19.78 -0.71 14.95
CA ALA A 190 -18.64 -1.07 15.80
C ALA A 190 -17.72 0.12 16.19
N PRO A 191 -17.52 1.18 15.37
CA PRO A 191 -16.79 2.35 15.84
C PRO A 191 -17.57 3.24 16.83
N ILE A 192 -18.88 3.02 17.04
CA ILE A 192 -19.72 3.86 17.91
C ILE A 192 -19.95 3.21 19.28
N SER A 193 -19.67 1.92 19.44
CA SER A 193 -20.18 1.16 20.57
C SER A 193 -19.12 0.42 21.40
N GLN A 194 -17.92 0.97 21.64
CA GLN A 194 -17.05 0.52 22.76
C GLN A 194 -16.08 1.59 23.29
N PRO A 195 -16.34 2.24 24.43
CA PRO A 195 -15.35 2.41 25.47
C PRO A 195 -15.43 1.17 26.37
N VAL A 196 -14.63 0.13 26.08
CA VAL A 196 -14.39 -0.91 27.09
C VAL A 196 -13.53 -0.27 28.16
N LEU A 197 -14.16 0.10 29.28
CA LEU A 197 -13.48 0.34 30.55
C LEU A 197 -12.71 -0.95 30.91
N ILE A 198 -11.39 -0.90 30.76
CA ILE A 198 -10.52 -1.90 31.37
C ILE A 198 -10.48 -1.56 32.86
N THR A 199 -11.32 -2.20 33.67
CA THR A 199 -11.12 -2.19 35.13
C THR A 199 -9.96 -3.12 35.44
N SER A 200 -8.79 -2.52 35.66
CA SER A 200 -7.65 -3.19 36.30
C SER A 200 -8.00 -3.47 37.77
N GLY A 201 -7.85 -4.72 38.21
CA GLY A 201 -7.83 -5.03 39.64
C GLY A 201 -8.25 -6.45 39.97
N SER A 202 -7.33 -7.40 39.82
CA SER A 202 -7.37 -8.64 40.59
C SER A 202 -6.82 -8.32 41.99
N PRO A 203 -7.52 -8.63 43.09
CA PRO A 203 -6.92 -8.50 44.41
C PRO A 203 -6.01 -9.71 44.68
N CYS A 204 -4.80 -9.41 45.17
CA CYS A 204 -4.04 -10.34 46.00
C CYS A 204 -4.72 -10.46 47.36
#